data_AF-A0A932GXW9-F1
#
_entry.id   AF-A0A932GXW9-F1
#
_cell.length_a   1.000
_cell.length_b   1.000
_cell.length_c   1.000
_cell.angle_alpha   90.00
_cell.angle_beta   90.00
_cell.angle_gamma   90.00
#
_symmetry.space_group_name_H-M   'P 1'
#
loop_
_entity.id
_entity.type
_entity.pdbx_description
1 polymer ?
#
loop_
_entity_poly.entity_id
_entity_poly.type
_entity_poly.pdbx_seq_one_letter_code
_entity_poly.pdbx_strand_id
1 'polypeptide(L)'
;QAGTTFNYTSTSFSALPSGFNLIATADNLTPSAFTAQVDPAILSVWSWDAVAGTWYFYSPLLEATGGLAAVKAYADGHGFLHFQDYGKTLGVGTGFWVNRP
;
A
#
# COMPACT_ATOMS: atom_id res chain seq x y z
N GLN A 1 -26.67 17.85 -3.32
CA GLN A 1 -26.17 16.68 -2.59
C GLN A 1 -24.92 17.14 -1.85
N ALA A 2 -25.00 17.40 -0.55
CA ALA A 2 -23.82 17.79 0.23
C ALA A 2 -22.92 16.56 0.35
N GLY A 3 -21.74 16.61 -0.27
CA GLY A 3 -20.74 15.55 -0.14
C GLY A 3 -20.29 15.47 1.30
N THR A 4 -20.71 14.43 2.02
CA THR A 4 -20.18 14.13 3.34
C THR A 4 -18.71 13.77 3.18
N THR A 5 -17.82 14.52 3.82
CA THR A 5 -16.41 14.15 3.96
C THR A 5 -16.36 12.77 4.61
N PHE A 6 -15.95 11.75 3.86
CA PHE A 6 -15.64 10.44 4.41
C PHE A 6 -14.35 10.57 5.22
N ASN A 7 -14.48 10.63 6.55
CA ASN A 7 -13.34 10.51 7.45
C ASN A 7 -12.92 9.03 7.46
N TYR A 8 -11.83 8.70 6.77
CA TYR A 8 -11.24 7.36 6.79
C TYR A 8 -10.52 7.13 8.13
N THR A 9 -11.25 6.74 9.16
CA THR A 9 -10.65 6.26 10.42
C THR A 9 -10.24 4.79 10.27
N SER A 10 -9.16 4.36 10.95
CA SER A 10 -8.62 2.97 10.99
C SER A 10 -9.70 1.87 11.08
N THR A 11 -10.83 2.16 11.70
CA THR A 11 -12.01 1.29 11.81
C THR A 11 -12.65 0.86 10.48
N SER A 12 -12.49 1.62 9.40
CA SER A 12 -13.07 1.25 8.08
C SER A 12 -12.22 0.20 7.35
N PHE A 13 -10.95 0.06 7.72
CA PHE A 13 -10.01 -0.87 7.10
C PHE A 13 -9.84 -2.17 7.91
N SER A 14 -10.11 -2.14 9.22
CA SER A 14 -10.14 -3.35 10.04
C SER A 14 -11.28 -4.31 9.67
N ALA A 15 -12.33 -3.80 9.02
CA ALA A 15 -13.45 -4.58 8.49
C ALA A 15 -13.19 -5.17 7.08
N LEU A 16 -11.99 -4.96 6.51
CA LEU A 16 -11.65 -5.56 5.22
C LEU A 16 -11.62 -7.09 5.34
N PRO A 17 -12.25 -7.83 4.41
CA PRO A 17 -12.13 -9.27 4.38
C PRO A 17 -10.67 -9.71 4.18
N SER A 18 -10.36 -10.92 4.64
CA SER A 18 -9.07 -11.56 4.37
C SER A 18 -8.80 -11.62 2.86
N GLY A 19 -7.53 -11.47 2.49
CA GLY A 19 -7.06 -11.46 1.10
C GLY A 19 -6.88 -10.07 0.51
N PHE A 20 -7.01 -9.99 -0.82
CA PHE A 20 -6.75 -8.78 -1.59
C PHE A 20 -7.97 -7.87 -1.65
N ASN A 21 -7.77 -6.62 -1.22
CA ASN A 21 -8.79 -5.58 -1.21
C ASN A 21 -8.29 -4.38 -2.03
N LEU A 22 -9.07 -3.94 -3.01
CA LEU A 22 -8.79 -2.72 -3.76
C LEU A 22 -9.28 -1.51 -2.98
N ILE A 23 -8.37 -0.58 -2.71
CA ILE A 23 -8.63 0.64 -1.95
C ILE A 23 -8.02 1.84 -2.68
N ALA A 24 -8.60 3.00 -2.44
CA ALA A 24 -8.05 4.28 -2.84
C ALA A 24 -8.18 5.24 -1.66
N THR A 25 -7.17 6.09 -1.47
CA THR A 25 -7.19 7.16 -0.47
C THR A 25 -6.75 8.48 -1.09
N ALA A 26 -7.15 9.58 -0.48
CA ALA A 26 -6.74 10.94 -0.83
C ALA A 26 -5.60 11.48 0.06
N ASP A 27 -5.11 10.70 1.03
CA ASP A 27 -4.22 11.19 2.09
C ASP A 27 -2.74 11.35 1.68
N ASN A 28 -2.36 10.99 0.43
CA ASN A 28 -0.99 11.11 -0.09
C ASN A 28 0.09 10.49 0.83
N LEU A 29 -0.22 9.38 1.48
CA LEU A 29 0.67 8.71 2.43
C LEU A 29 1.67 7.79 1.70
N THR A 30 2.86 7.61 2.27
CA THR A 30 3.72 6.49 1.86
C THR A 30 3.08 5.17 2.30
N PRO A 31 3.36 4.04 1.62
CA PRO A 31 2.83 2.75 2.04
C PRO A 31 3.18 2.39 3.48
N SER A 32 4.37 2.75 3.95
CA SER A 32 4.80 2.53 5.33
C SER A 32 3.98 3.33 6.35
N ALA A 33 3.74 4.61 6.09
CA ALA A 33 2.88 5.44 6.93
C ALA A 33 1.43 4.94 6.91
N PHE A 34 0.94 4.54 5.74
CA PHE A 34 -0.40 3.96 5.58
C PHE A 34 -0.56 2.68 6.40
N THR A 35 0.35 1.70 6.28
CA THR A 35 0.25 0.44 7.03
C THR A 35 0.39 0.66 8.53
N ALA A 36 1.21 1.63 8.97
CA ALA A 36 1.33 1.98 10.38
C ALA A 36 0.06 2.66 10.94
N GLN A 37 -0.62 3.49 10.15
CA GLN A 37 -1.81 4.24 10.57
C GLN A 37 -3.09 3.40 10.50
N VAL A 38 -3.17 2.49 9.53
CA VAL A 38 -4.39 1.76 9.21
C VAL A 38 -4.44 0.45 9.97
N ASP A 39 -3.49 -0.44 9.69
CA ASP A 39 -3.43 -1.74 10.34
C ASP A 39 -2.05 -2.42 10.13
N PRO A 40 -1.31 -2.73 11.21
CA PRO A 40 0.00 -3.36 11.12
C PRO A 40 -0.04 -4.82 10.62
N ALA A 41 -1.21 -5.46 10.57
CA ALA A 41 -1.37 -6.83 10.06
C ALA A 41 -1.46 -6.90 8.53
N ILE A 42 -1.38 -5.78 7.80
CA ILE A 42 -1.28 -5.80 6.34
C ILE A 42 -0.02 -6.57 5.92
N LEU A 43 -0.17 -7.57 5.06
CA LEU A 43 0.94 -8.40 4.58
C LEU A 43 1.70 -7.70 3.45
N SER A 44 0.98 -7.07 2.52
CA SER A 44 1.57 -6.36 1.39
C SER A 44 0.62 -5.34 0.79
N VAL A 45 1.19 -4.33 0.14
CA VAL A 45 0.53 -3.28 -0.62
C VAL A 45 1.05 -3.33 -2.05
N TRP A 46 0.13 -3.27 -3.00
CA TRP A 46 0.38 -3.38 -4.42
C TRP A 46 -0.27 -2.22 -5.16
N SER A 47 0.38 -1.65 -6.15
CA SER A 47 -0.26 -0.67 -7.03
C SER A 47 0.19 -0.89 -8.47
N TRP A 48 -0.75 -0.86 -9.39
CA TRP A 48 -0.44 -1.05 -10.81
C TRP A 48 0.09 0.25 -11.41
N ASP A 49 1.22 0.18 -12.09
CA ASP A 49 1.72 1.28 -12.92
C ASP A 49 1.44 1.00 -14.39
N ALA A 50 0.50 1.76 -14.97
CA ALA A 50 0.14 1.59 -16.38
C ALA A 50 1.22 2.12 -17.34
N VAL A 51 2.11 3.01 -16.88
CA VAL A 51 3.17 3.59 -17.73
C VAL A 51 4.33 2.61 -17.90
N ALA A 52 4.81 2.04 -16.79
CA ALA A 52 5.86 1.02 -16.79
C ALA A 52 5.32 -0.38 -17.11
N GLY A 53 4.00 -0.61 -16.99
CA GLY A 53 3.40 -1.93 -17.17
C GLY A 53 3.79 -2.92 -16.07
N THR A 54 4.06 -2.41 -14.86
CA THR A 54 4.63 -3.18 -13.76
C THR A 54 3.92 -2.87 -12.44
N TRP A 55 3.94 -3.82 -11.52
CA TRP A 55 3.43 -3.63 -10.16
C TRP A 55 4.45 -2.93 -9.27
N TYR A 56 4.00 -1.91 -8.54
CA TYR A 56 4.65 -1.43 -7.34
C TYR A 56 4.35 -2.37 -6.17
N PHE A 57 5.38 -2.66 -5.37
CA PHE A 57 5.30 -3.57 -4.24
C PHE A 57 5.85 -2.93 -2.96
N TYR A 58 5.14 -3.16 -1.85
CA TYR A 58 5.59 -2.87 -0.51
C TYR A 58 5.07 -3.94 0.46
N SER A 59 5.87 -4.32 1.45
CA SER A 59 5.45 -5.25 2.50
C SER A 59 6.02 -4.80 3.85
N PRO A 60 5.17 -4.46 4.83
CA PRO A 60 5.64 -4.07 6.15
C PRO A 60 6.24 -5.26 6.92
N LEU A 61 5.86 -6.51 6.60
CA LEU A 61 6.46 -7.71 7.18
C LEU A 61 7.93 -7.86 6.79
N LEU A 62 8.25 -7.63 5.50
CA LEU A 62 9.62 -7.65 5.00
C LEU A 62 10.42 -6.48 5.57
N GLU A 63 9.81 -5.29 5.67
CA GLU A 63 10.45 -4.13 6.29
C GLU A 63 10.75 -4.37 7.79
N ALA A 64 9.82 -4.97 8.54
CA ALA A 64 10.03 -5.30 9.94
C ALA A 64 11.14 -6.34 10.16
N THR A 65 11.35 -7.24 9.19
CA THR A 65 12.34 -8.32 9.29
C THR A 65 13.74 -7.89 8.82
N GLY A 66 13.83 -7.11 7.75
CA GLY A 66 15.11 -6.78 7.10
C GLY A 66 15.19 -5.36 6.54
N GLY A 67 14.29 -4.47 6.98
CA GLY A 67 14.23 -3.08 6.56
C GLY A 67 13.79 -2.89 5.10
N LEU A 68 13.87 -1.65 4.65
CA LEU A 68 13.56 -1.24 3.27
C LEU A 68 14.42 -2.00 2.23
N ALA A 69 15.62 -2.45 2.61
CA ALA A 69 16.49 -3.25 1.75
C ALA A 69 15.90 -4.63 1.43
N ALA A 70 15.22 -5.28 2.38
CA ALA A 70 14.56 -6.57 2.16
C ALA A 70 13.33 -6.44 1.24
N VAL A 71 12.54 -5.38 1.43
CA VAL A 71 11.44 -5.03 0.51
C VAL A 71 12.00 -4.80 -0.90
N LYS A 72 13.13 -4.09 -0.98
CA LYS A 72 13.80 -3.83 -2.26
C LYS A 72 14.26 -5.10 -2.95
N ALA A 73 15.00 -5.95 -2.24
CA ALA A 73 15.51 -7.21 -2.77
C ALA A 73 14.38 -8.11 -3.28
N TYR A 74 13.24 -8.17 -2.58
CA TYR A 74 12.08 -8.94 -3.03
C TYR A 74 11.52 -8.37 -4.34
N ALA A 75 11.26 -7.07 -4.39
CA ALA A 75 10.71 -6.47 -5.61
C ALA A 75 11.70 -6.54 -6.78
N ASP A 76 13.01 -6.35 -6.58
CA ASP A 76 14.03 -6.52 -7.63
C ASP A 76 14.05 -7.95 -8.16
N GLY A 77 14.00 -8.95 -7.26
CA GLY A 77 14.02 -10.37 -7.63
C GLY A 77 12.80 -10.82 -8.43
N HIS A 78 11.69 -10.07 -8.36
CA HIS A 78 10.45 -10.36 -9.07
C HIS A 78 10.13 -9.35 -10.20
N GLY A 79 10.99 -8.36 -10.43
CA GLY A 79 10.79 -7.33 -11.45
C GLY A 79 9.71 -6.30 -11.11
N PHE A 80 9.42 -6.09 -9.83
CA PHE A 80 8.48 -5.09 -9.33
C PHE A 80 9.18 -3.76 -9.05
N LEU A 81 8.37 -2.69 -9.03
CA LEU A 81 8.82 -1.34 -8.67
C LEU A 81 8.71 -1.13 -7.15
N HIS A 82 9.58 -0.29 -6.61
CA HIS A 82 9.64 0.01 -5.19
C HIS A 82 8.99 1.34 -4.90
N PHE A 83 7.98 1.37 -4.03
CA PHE A 83 7.35 2.64 -3.65
C PHE A 83 8.35 3.64 -3.03
N GLN A 84 9.30 3.12 -2.26
CA GLN A 84 10.34 3.89 -1.56
C GLN A 84 11.33 4.59 -2.52
N ASP A 85 11.79 3.92 -3.58
CA ASP A 85 12.79 4.48 -4.50
C ASP A 85 12.17 5.47 -5.49
N TYR A 86 10.91 5.23 -5.87
CA TYR A 86 10.16 6.08 -6.80
C TYR A 86 9.36 7.18 -6.10
N GLY A 87 9.40 7.26 -4.76
CA GLY A 87 8.66 8.24 -3.98
C GLY A 87 7.14 8.20 -4.20
N LYS A 88 6.61 7.06 -4.64
CA LYS A 88 5.19 6.92 -4.99
C LYS A 88 4.36 6.88 -3.71
N THR A 89 3.42 7.82 -3.62
CA THR A 89 2.46 7.88 -2.51
C THR A 89 1.13 7.26 -2.89
N LEU A 90 0.41 6.77 -1.89
CA LEU A 90 -0.98 6.32 -1.96
C LEU A 90 -1.88 7.56 -1.89
N GLY A 91 -1.84 8.36 -2.95
CA GLY A 91 -2.55 9.63 -3.06
C GLY A 91 -3.75 9.60 -3.98
N VAL A 92 -4.36 10.77 -4.16
CA VAL A 92 -5.53 10.98 -5.03
C VAL A 92 -5.29 10.37 -6.41
N GLY A 93 -6.24 9.55 -6.87
CA GLY A 93 -6.19 8.90 -8.19
C GLY A 93 -5.32 7.64 -8.26
N THR A 94 -4.70 7.22 -7.16
CA THR A 94 -3.94 5.95 -7.10
C THR A 94 -4.78 4.85 -6.44
N GLY A 95 -5.25 3.90 -7.24
CA GLY A 95 -5.80 2.64 -6.73
C GLY A 95 -4.67 1.70 -6.30
N PHE A 96 -4.81 1.11 -5.13
CA PHE A 96 -3.86 0.14 -4.60
C PHE A 96 -4.58 -1.02 -3.94
N TRP A 97 -3.98 -2.20 -4.02
CA TRP A 97 -4.47 -3.41 -3.40
C TRP A 97 -3.71 -3.63 -2.11
N VAL A 98 -4.44 -3.92 -1.04
CA VAL A 98 -3.86 -4.36 0.23
C VAL A 98 -4.19 -5.82 0.44
N ASN A 99 -3.19 -6.60 0.84
CA ASN A 99 -3.37 -8.00 1.21
C ASN A 99 -3.32 -8.12 2.73
N ARG A 100 -4.35 -8.74 3.32
CA ARG A 100 -4.46 -9.00 4.77
C ARG A 100 -4.68 -10.48 5.05
N PRO A 101 -4.24 -10.97 6.23
CA PRO A 101 -4.51 -12.35 6.66
C PRO A 101 -6.01 -12.61 6.83
#